data_AF-A0A146G4S6-F1
#
_entry.id   AF-A0A146G4S6-F1
#
_cell.length_a   1.000
_cell.length_b   1.000
_cell.length_c   1.000
_cell.angle_alpha   90.00
_cell.angle_beta   90.00
_cell.angle_gamma   90.00
#
_symmetry.space_group_name_H-M   'P 1'
#
loop_
_entity.id
_entity.type
_entity.pdbx_description
1 polymer ?
#
loop_
_entity_poly.entity_id
_entity_poly.type
_entity_poly.pdbx_seq_one_letter_code
_entity_poly.pdbx_strand_id
1 'polypeptide(L)'
;MLSVRGMNRLCMIGLAVLVMSVASARSAVLFTINAVSDVAQLGYTSGQSLTFQFLVSEDYSSAESYFSSTANNWVDEVASAHSLFTSITSPGLAGTYVATLDPYAWVANDDTGFLNLYVDTEVPSASIGVTTPDDTAIKKIDIGIDQAASWTFPNAAVTPGTYFALFQGSLNIGANTYFSMYSVGGDSYDFRVTSASVGVVPEPSAWALFGFGVLGLMGWRSLRRRSLISR
;
A
#
# COMPACT_ATOMS: atom_id res chain seq x y z
N MET A 1 -38.41 5.46 33.63
CA MET A 1 -38.99 5.73 32.29
C MET A 1 -38.30 6.95 31.70
N LEU A 2 -37.36 6.75 30.78
CA LEU A 2 -36.77 7.87 30.03
C LEU A 2 -37.80 8.37 29.01
N SER A 3 -38.14 9.65 29.09
CA SER A 3 -39.05 10.31 28.15
C SER A 3 -38.54 10.15 26.71
N VAL A 4 -39.45 9.89 25.76
CA VAL A 4 -39.17 9.73 24.32
C VAL A 4 -38.34 10.90 23.76
N ARG A 5 -38.41 12.08 24.37
CA ARG A 5 -37.59 13.25 24.02
C ARG A 5 -36.10 13.11 24.40
N GLY A 6 -35.76 12.33 25.42
CA GLY A 6 -34.36 12.07 25.82
C GLY A 6 -33.64 11.10 24.89
N MET A 7 -34.38 10.14 24.32
CA MET A 7 -33.82 9.10 23.44
C MET A 7 -33.42 9.65 22.06
N ASN A 8 -34.16 10.64 21.54
CA ASN A 8 -33.83 11.32 20.28
C ASN A 8 -32.56 12.19 20.39
N ARG A 9 -32.25 12.74 21.58
CA ARG A 9 -31.04 13.54 21.80
C ARG A 9 -29.78 12.68 21.89
N LEU A 10 -29.86 11.49 22.48
CA LEU A 10 -28.76 10.53 22.53
C LEU A 10 -28.42 9.93 21.15
N CYS A 11 -29.42 9.69 20.30
CA CYS A 11 -29.20 9.25 18.91
C CYS A 11 -28.45 10.27 18.06
N MET A 12 -28.76 11.57 18.18
CA MET A 12 -28.07 12.59 17.39
C MET A 12 -26.63 12.83 17.84
N ILE A 13 -26.34 12.68 19.14
CA ILE A 13 -24.96 12.77 19.64
C ILE A 13 -24.14 11.56 19.18
N GLY A 14 -24.70 10.34 19.23
CA GLY A 14 -24.04 9.13 18.72
C GLY A 14 -23.76 9.17 17.22
N LEU A 15 -24.67 9.73 16.41
CA LEU A 15 -24.49 9.89 14.96
C LEU A 15 -23.44 10.98 14.65
N ALA A 16 -23.41 12.08 15.41
CA ALA A 16 -22.42 13.13 15.23
C ALA A 16 -21.00 12.67 15.61
N VAL A 17 -20.85 11.84 16.65
CA VAL A 17 -19.55 11.25 17.01
C VAL A 17 -19.08 10.23 15.95
N LEU A 18 -20.00 9.46 15.36
CA LEU A 18 -19.67 8.50 14.29
C LEU A 18 -19.26 9.18 12.97
N VAL A 19 -19.84 10.35 12.66
CA VAL A 19 -19.47 11.15 11.47
C VAL A 19 -18.19 11.96 11.70
N MET A 20 -17.88 12.35 12.94
CA MET A 20 -16.64 13.07 13.27
C MET A 20 -15.42 12.17 13.49
N SER A 21 -15.60 10.88 13.77
CA SER A 21 -14.49 9.92 13.93
C SER A 21 -13.93 9.33 12.62
N VAL A 22 -14.45 9.76 11.46
CA VAL A 22 -13.83 9.51 10.15
C VAL A 22 -12.76 10.58 9.83
N ALA A 23 -12.50 11.50 10.76
CA ALA A 23 -11.40 12.44 10.67
C ALA A 23 -10.06 11.69 10.66
N SER A 24 -9.50 11.55 9.46
CA SER A 24 -8.17 11.01 9.13
C SER A 24 -7.86 9.61 9.64
N ALA A 25 -8.62 8.60 9.22
CA ALA A 25 -8.04 7.26 9.19
C ALA A 25 -6.84 7.30 8.23
N ARG A 26 -5.64 7.01 8.73
CA ARG A 26 -4.47 6.84 7.87
C ARG A 26 -4.65 5.50 7.18
N SER A 27 -4.05 5.32 6.01
CA SER A 27 -4.30 4.11 5.26
C SER A 27 -3.05 3.69 4.54
N ALA A 28 -2.66 2.43 4.76
CA ALA A 28 -1.55 1.84 4.03
C ALA A 28 -1.87 1.78 2.54
N VAL A 29 -0.84 1.94 1.70
CA VAL A 29 -0.97 1.82 0.25
C VAL A 29 -0.46 0.45 -0.16
N LEU A 30 -1.23 -0.27 -0.94
CA LEU A 30 -0.84 -1.56 -1.52
C LEU A 30 -0.66 -1.38 -3.02
N PHE A 31 0.58 -1.42 -3.48
CA PHE A 31 0.87 -1.57 -4.91
C PHE A 31 0.82 -3.05 -5.27
N THR A 32 0.04 -3.41 -6.29
CA THR A 32 0.01 -4.78 -6.84
C THR A 32 0.53 -4.76 -8.25
N ILE A 33 1.62 -5.46 -8.52
CA ILE A 33 2.28 -5.56 -9.81
C ILE A 33 2.16 -7.00 -10.31
N ASN A 34 1.43 -7.20 -11.40
CA ASN A 34 1.37 -8.50 -12.06
C ASN A 34 2.39 -8.53 -13.19
N ALA A 35 3.24 -9.55 -13.19
CA ALA A 35 4.31 -9.69 -14.17
C ALA A 35 4.40 -11.13 -14.69
N VAL A 36 5.14 -11.31 -15.79
CA VAL A 36 5.46 -12.62 -16.36
C VAL A 36 6.98 -12.74 -16.49
N SER A 37 7.51 -13.91 -16.12
CA SER A 37 8.89 -14.25 -16.42
C SER A 37 8.98 -14.70 -17.88
N ASP A 38 9.55 -13.90 -18.77
CA ASP A 38 9.64 -14.28 -20.19
C ASP A 38 10.71 -15.38 -20.41
N VAL A 39 11.69 -15.49 -19.51
CA VAL A 39 12.71 -16.55 -19.48
C VAL A 39 12.67 -17.32 -18.16
N ALA A 40 13.30 -18.51 -18.12
CA ALA A 40 13.48 -19.23 -16.86
C ALA A 40 14.64 -18.61 -16.07
N GLN A 41 14.37 -18.12 -14.86
CA GLN A 41 15.33 -17.42 -14.01
C GLN A 41 14.84 -17.41 -12.57
N LEU A 42 15.74 -17.32 -11.59
CA LEU A 42 15.39 -17.22 -10.16
C LEU A 42 14.43 -18.34 -9.68
N GLY A 43 14.51 -19.53 -10.28
CA GLY A 43 13.59 -20.65 -10.03
C GLY A 43 12.18 -20.50 -10.62
N TYR A 44 11.87 -19.38 -11.29
CA TYR A 44 10.63 -19.21 -12.05
C TYR A 44 10.72 -19.82 -13.45
N THR A 45 9.61 -20.37 -13.92
CA THR A 45 9.53 -20.92 -15.29
C THR A 45 9.12 -19.85 -16.30
N SER A 46 9.58 -19.96 -17.55
CA SER A 46 9.14 -19.07 -18.64
C SER A 46 7.62 -19.14 -18.81
N GLY A 47 6.98 -17.98 -18.95
CA GLY A 47 5.53 -17.82 -19.04
C GLY A 47 4.80 -17.84 -17.69
N GLN A 48 5.50 -18.00 -16.57
CA GLN A 48 4.89 -18.00 -15.25
C GLN A 48 4.36 -16.60 -14.88
N SER A 49 3.08 -16.52 -14.56
CA SER A 49 2.47 -15.31 -13.98
C SER A 49 2.83 -15.16 -12.51
N LEU A 50 3.23 -13.95 -12.14
CA LEU A 50 3.64 -13.55 -10.81
C LEU A 50 2.85 -12.33 -10.36
N THR A 51 2.55 -12.24 -9.07
CA THR A 51 1.87 -11.08 -8.47
C THR A 51 2.69 -10.60 -7.29
N PHE A 52 3.34 -9.45 -7.45
CA PHE A 52 4.11 -8.80 -6.41
C PHE A 52 3.24 -7.76 -5.71
N GLN A 53 3.33 -7.71 -4.39
CA GLN A 53 2.60 -6.80 -3.54
C GLN A 53 3.58 -6.02 -2.67
N PHE A 54 3.51 -4.70 -2.74
CA PHE A 54 4.31 -3.78 -1.93
C PHE A 54 3.38 -2.99 -1.02
N LEU A 55 3.51 -3.22 0.29
CA LEU A 55 2.72 -2.51 1.29
C LEU A 55 3.55 -1.35 1.84
N VAL A 56 3.07 -0.13 1.63
CA VAL A 56 3.66 1.11 2.15
C VAL A 56 3.06 1.43 3.51
N SER A 57 3.91 1.83 4.47
CA SER A 57 3.47 2.12 5.84
C SER A 57 2.43 3.24 5.89
N GLU A 58 1.43 3.06 6.74
CA GLU A 58 0.32 4.01 6.95
C GLU A 58 0.77 5.32 7.60
N ASP A 59 1.81 5.25 8.43
CA ASP A 59 2.38 6.33 9.21
C ASP A 59 3.67 6.89 8.64
N TYR A 60 4.05 6.45 7.43
CA TYR A 60 5.32 6.83 6.83
C TYR A 60 5.47 8.36 6.74
N SER A 61 6.58 8.85 7.29
CA SER A 61 7.02 10.23 7.16
C SER A 61 8.53 10.27 7.25
N SER A 62 9.17 10.97 6.32
CA SER A 62 10.61 11.21 6.31
C SER A 62 10.87 12.67 5.97
N ALA A 63 11.90 13.25 6.59
CA ALA A 63 12.37 14.60 6.26
C ALA A 63 13.11 14.66 4.91
N GLU A 64 13.52 13.50 4.38
CA GLU A 64 14.20 13.36 3.09
C GLU A 64 13.21 13.28 1.93
N SER A 65 11.92 13.05 2.22
CA SER A 65 10.86 13.07 1.22
C SER A 65 10.76 14.47 0.58
N TYR A 66 10.63 14.50 -0.74
CA TYR A 66 10.61 15.72 -1.55
C TYR A 66 9.28 15.89 -2.27
N PHE A 67 8.72 17.10 -2.22
CA PHE A 67 7.44 17.43 -2.84
C PHE A 67 7.57 18.76 -3.57
N SER A 68 7.15 18.77 -4.83
CA SER A 68 7.24 19.96 -5.70
C SER A 68 5.98 20.12 -6.54
N SER A 69 6.02 21.00 -7.55
CA SER A 69 4.95 21.13 -8.53
C SER A 69 5.00 20.10 -9.65
N THR A 70 6.06 19.30 -9.75
CA THR A 70 6.28 18.34 -10.86
C THR A 70 6.65 16.94 -10.39
N ALA A 71 6.87 16.73 -9.10
CA ALA A 71 7.23 15.44 -8.56
C ALA A 71 6.90 15.32 -7.08
N ASN A 72 6.56 14.11 -6.65
CA ASN A 72 6.56 13.69 -5.25
C ASN A 72 7.50 12.50 -5.09
N ASN A 73 8.22 12.47 -3.98
CA ASN A 73 9.14 11.41 -3.64
C ASN A 73 9.06 11.11 -2.14
N TRP A 74 8.75 9.87 -1.80
CA TRP A 74 8.80 9.34 -0.44
C TRP A 74 10.05 8.46 -0.34
N VAL A 75 11.02 8.85 0.49
CA VAL A 75 12.36 8.24 0.53
C VAL A 75 12.83 7.90 1.94
N ASP A 76 13.20 6.64 2.13
CA ASP A 76 13.90 6.11 3.30
C ASP A 76 15.36 5.94 2.85
N GLU A 77 16.27 6.87 3.23
CA GLU A 77 17.72 6.79 2.90
C GLU A 77 18.59 6.49 4.13
N VAL A 78 18.03 6.59 5.34
CA VAL A 78 18.75 6.37 6.60
C VAL A 78 17.92 5.42 7.43
N ALA A 79 18.55 4.57 8.25
CA ALA A 79 17.87 3.76 9.25
C ALA A 79 16.96 4.62 10.14
N SER A 80 15.73 4.83 9.68
CA SER A 80 14.72 5.68 10.28
C SER A 80 13.82 4.81 11.15
N ALA A 81 13.08 5.43 12.06
CA ALA A 81 12.14 4.69 12.91
C ALA A 81 10.97 4.07 12.12
N HIS A 82 10.76 4.45 10.86
CA HIS A 82 9.59 4.08 10.06
C HIS A 82 9.98 3.73 8.62
N SER A 83 10.09 2.43 8.35
CA SER A 83 10.37 1.94 6.99
C SER A 83 9.26 2.32 6.01
N LEU A 84 9.64 2.74 4.79
CA LEU A 84 8.66 3.07 3.74
C LEU A 84 7.78 1.88 3.37
N PHE A 85 8.41 0.74 3.08
CA PHE A 85 7.72 -0.52 2.86
C PHE A 85 7.66 -1.32 4.16
N THR A 86 6.51 -1.87 4.49
CA THR A 86 6.33 -2.78 5.62
C THR A 86 6.37 -4.24 5.19
N SER A 87 6.05 -4.52 3.93
CA SER A 87 6.16 -5.87 3.36
C SER A 87 6.27 -5.84 1.84
N ILE A 88 6.98 -6.84 1.32
CA ILE A 88 7.06 -7.18 -0.09
C ILE A 88 6.77 -8.67 -0.20
N THR A 89 5.72 -9.04 -0.95
CA THR A 89 5.30 -10.44 -1.08
C THR A 89 5.03 -10.79 -2.53
N SER A 90 5.28 -12.05 -2.89
CA SER A 90 4.93 -12.62 -4.20
C SER A 90 4.92 -14.15 -4.10
N PRO A 91 4.12 -14.87 -4.89
CA PRO A 91 4.19 -16.32 -4.94
C PRO A 91 5.61 -16.82 -5.18
N GLY A 92 6.09 -17.70 -4.31
CA GLY A 92 7.43 -18.28 -4.41
C GLY A 92 8.55 -17.45 -3.78
N LEU A 93 8.30 -16.20 -3.38
CA LEU A 93 9.23 -15.49 -2.50
C LEU A 93 9.13 -16.06 -1.08
N ALA A 94 10.28 -16.40 -0.52
CA ALA A 94 10.43 -16.78 0.88
C ALA A 94 11.14 -15.67 1.67
N GLY A 95 11.08 -15.75 3.00
CA GLY A 95 11.68 -14.78 3.90
C GLY A 95 10.72 -13.66 4.32
N THR A 96 11.27 -12.57 4.83
CA THR A 96 10.53 -11.39 5.28
C THR A 96 11.33 -10.17 4.88
N TYR A 97 10.67 -9.19 4.26
CA TYR A 97 11.32 -7.93 3.95
C TYR A 97 11.92 -7.32 5.22
N VAL A 98 13.21 -6.98 5.15
CA VAL A 98 13.94 -6.29 6.21
C VAL A 98 14.51 -5.01 5.64
N ALA A 99 14.05 -3.87 6.17
CA ALA A 99 14.77 -2.63 6.02
C ALA A 99 16.10 -2.76 6.78
N THR A 100 17.19 -2.96 6.05
CA THR A 100 18.53 -3.21 6.64
C THR A 100 19.13 -1.94 7.27
N LEU A 101 20.41 -1.96 7.66
CA LEU A 101 21.10 -0.80 8.26
C LEU A 101 21.21 0.41 7.32
N ASP A 102 21.04 0.19 6.02
CA ASP A 102 21.11 1.22 4.96
C ASP A 102 20.00 0.93 3.92
N PRO A 103 18.72 0.90 4.33
CA PRO A 103 17.65 0.57 3.41
C PRO A 103 17.41 1.79 2.52
N TYR A 104 17.76 1.70 1.24
CA TYR A 104 17.39 2.72 0.27
C TYR A 104 16.08 2.31 -0.40
N ALA A 105 14.98 2.88 0.08
CA ALA A 105 13.67 2.62 -0.48
C ALA A 105 13.00 3.93 -0.89
N TRP A 106 12.37 3.93 -2.06
CA TRP A 106 11.53 5.05 -2.44
C TRP A 106 10.25 4.65 -3.17
N VAL A 107 9.29 5.55 -3.12
CA VAL A 107 8.17 5.63 -4.03
C VAL A 107 8.23 7.03 -4.62
N ALA A 108 8.36 7.13 -5.93
CA ALA A 108 8.49 8.42 -6.60
C ALA A 108 7.54 8.50 -7.79
N ASN A 109 7.00 9.68 -8.05
CA ASN A 109 6.28 9.93 -9.28
C ASN A 109 6.49 11.36 -9.78
N ASP A 110 6.41 11.55 -11.09
CA ASP A 110 6.72 12.82 -11.75
C ASP A 110 5.70 13.22 -12.83
N ASP A 111 5.84 14.45 -13.33
CA ASP A 111 4.93 15.05 -14.31
C ASP A 111 5.04 14.44 -15.72
N THR A 112 6.01 13.55 -15.94
CA THR A 112 6.07 12.74 -17.17
C THR A 112 5.07 11.58 -17.15
N GLY A 113 4.45 11.31 -16.00
CA GLY A 113 3.54 10.18 -15.81
C GLY A 113 4.22 8.96 -15.19
N PHE A 114 5.50 9.05 -14.81
CA PHE A 114 6.23 7.90 -14.30
C PHE A 114 5.95 7.66 -12.81
N LEU A 115 5.82 6.39 -12.42
CA LEU A 115 5.82 5.93 -11.02
C LEU A 115 6.97 4.95 -10.83
N ASN A 116 7.82 5.18 -9.85
CA ASN A 116 8.91 4.29 -9.48
C ASN A 116 8.65 3.69 -8.08
N LEU A 117 8.83 2.38 -7.95
CA LEU A 117 8.90 1.65 -6.69
C LEU A 117 10.28 1.02 -6.60
N TYR A 118 11.01 1.32 -5.54
CA TYR A 118 12.40 0.88 -5.41
C TYR A 118 12.73 0.43 -4.01
N VAL A 119 13.54 -0.60 -3.91
CA VAL A 119 14.21 -0.99 -2.67
C VAL A 119 15.58 -1.55 -2.98
N ASP A 120 16.60 -1.14 -2.23
CA ASP A 120 17.97 -1.63 -2.25
C ASP A 120 18.52 -1.62 -0.83
N THR A 121 19.51 -2.47 -0.57
CA THR A 121 20.28 -2.45 0.68
C THR A 121 21.49 -1.54 0.63
N GLU A 122 21.85 -1.05 -0.56
CA GLU A 122 23.10 -0.35 -0.96
C GLU A 122 24.40 -1.14 -0.70
N VAL A 123 24.43 -1.97 0.33
CA VAL A 123 25.50 -2.88 0.72
C VAL A 123 25.57 -4.07 -0.25
N PRO A 124 26.64 -4.23 -1.05
CA PRO A 124 26.71 -5.23 -2.12
C PRO A 124 26.47 -6.68 -1.69
N SER A 125 26.81 -7.02 -0.44
CA SER A 125 26.68 -8.37 0.12
C SER A 125 25.41 -8.58 0.95
N ALA A 126 24.54 -7.58 1.06
CA ALA A 126 23.33 -7.66 1.87
C ALA A 126 22.09 -7.98 1.02
N SER A 127 21.10 -8.61 1.65
CA SER A 127 19.80 -8.90 1.07
C SER A 127 18.72 -8.06 1.74
N ILE A 128 17.66 -7.72 1.00
CA ILE A 128 16.43 -7.12 1.55
C ILE A 128 15.60 -8.12 2.37
N GLY A 129 16.13 -9.31 2.67
CA GLY A 129 15.50 -10.32 3.52
C GLY A 129 14.57 -11.29 2.80
N VAL A 130 14.50 -11.22 1.46
CA VAL A 130 13.69 -12.12 0.63
C VAL A 130 14.56 -12.97 -0.30
N THR A 131 14.12 -14.20 -0.54
CA THR A 131 14.76 -15.16 -1.45
C THR A 131 13.75 -15.68 -2.47
N THR A 132 14.22 -16.03 -3.66
CA THR A 132 13.40 -16.59 -4.76
C THR A 132 13.27 -18.11 -4.65
N PRO A 133 12.43 -18.77 -5.48
CA PRO A 133 12.24 -20.22 -5.44
C PRO A 133 13.50 -21.09 -5.59
N ASP A 134 14.58 -20.57 -6.18
CA ASP A 134 15.88 -21.24 -6.26
C ASP A 134 16.87 -20.82 -5.16
N ASP A 135 16.35 -20.26 -4.07
CA ASP A 135 17.12 -19.76 -2.92
C ASP A 135 18.06 -18.58 -3.23
N THR A 136 17.90 -17.92 -4.39
CA THR A 136 18.67 -16.70 -4.68
C THR A 136 18.23 -15.56 -3.77
N ALA A 137 19.17 -15.02 -3.00
CA ALA A 137 18.93 -13.85 -2.16
C ALA A 137 18.82 -12.58 -3.00
N ILE A 138 17.83 -11.74 -2.70
CA ILE A 138 17.56 -10.51 -3.45
C ILE A 138 18.16 -9.32 -2.72
N LYS A 139 18.90 -8.50 -3.46
CA LYS A 139 19.51 -7.24 -3.01
C LYS A 139 18.62 -6.04 -3.32
N LYS A 140 17.98 -6.03 -4.50
CA LYS A 140 17.24 -4.87 -4.99
C LYS A 140 16.03 -5.28 -5.82
N ILE A 141 14.97 -4.49 -5.74
CA ILE A 141 13.82 -4.55 -6.65
C ILE A 141 13.57 -3.13 -7.17
N ASP A 142 13.44 -2.99 -8.49
CA ASP A 142 13.27 -1.71 -9.19
C ASP A 142 12.13 -1.86 -10.20
N ILE A 143 11.08 -1.07 -10.01
CA ILE A 143 9.89 -1.09 -10.85
C ILE A 143 9.60 0.32 -11.30
N GLY A 144 9.52 0.49 -12.61
CA GLY A 144 9.07 1.72 -13.23
C GLY A 144 7.78 1.48 -13.98
N ILE A 145 6.71 2.19 -13.64
CA ILE A 145 5.43 2.17 -14.33
C ILE A 145 5.28 3.48 -15.11
N ASP A 146 5.32 3.36 -16.43
CA ASP A 146 5.00 4.46 -17.34
C ASP A 146 3.47 4.62 -17.39
N GLN A 147 2.93 5.51 -16.58
CA GLN A 147 1.49 5.72 -16.51
C GLN A 147 1.06 6.78 -17.52
N ALA A 148 0.12 6.44 -18.39
CA ALA A 148 -0.50 7.43 -19.28
C ALA A 148 -1.42 8.45 -18.58
N ALA A 149 -1.52 8.43 -17.24
CA ALA A 149 -2.38 9.35 -16.49
C ALA A 149 -1.57 10.51 -15.90
N SER A 150 -2.24 11.65 -15.71
CA SER A 150 -1.63 12.83 -15.10
C SER A 150 -1.69 12.71 -13.58
N TRP A 151 -0.52 12.50 -12.98
CA TRP A 151 -0.33 12.71 -11.55
C TRP A 151 -0.63 14.17 -11.18
N THR A 152 -1.00 14.41 -9.93
CA THR A 152 -1.19 15.77 -9.39
C THR A 152 -0.13 16.05 -8.34
N PHE A 153 0.32 17.29 -8.22
CA PHE A 153 1.43 17.65 -7.35
C PHE A 153 1.03 18.78 -6.41
N PRO A 154 0.76 18.48 -5.12
CA PRO A 154 0.23 19.46 -4.18
C PRO A 154 1.27 20.51 -3.74
N ASN A 155 2.55 20.34 -4.11
CA ASN A 155 3.66 21.20 -3.69
C ASN A 155 3.73 21.38 -2.16
N ALA A 156 3.38 20.33 -1.42
CA ALA A 156 3.36 20.26 0.03
C ALA A 156 3.53 18.81 0.48
N ALA A 157 4.10 18.62 1.67
CA ALA A 157 4.27 17.30 2.26
C ALA A 157 2.90 16.60 2.43
N VAL A 158 2.83 15.36 1.95
CA VAL A 158 1.62 14.52 2.01
C VAL A 158 2.04 13.07 2.24
N THR A 159 1.27 12.31 3.03
CA THR A 159 1.56 10.89 3.25
C THR A 159 1.24 10.05 2.02
N PRO A 160 1.91 8.90 1.79
CA PRO A 160 1.58 8.01 0.68
C PRO A 160 0.09 7.65 0.66
N GLY A 161 -0.47 7.29 1.82
CA GLY A 161 -1.89 6.94 1.97
C GLY A 161 -2.84 8.03 1.49
N THR A 162 -2.58 9.29 1.85
CA THR A 162 -3.42 10.42 1.45
C THR A 162 -3.29 10.71 -0.04
N TYR A 163 -2.07 10.60 -0.58
CA TYR A 163 -1.80 10.89 -1.98
C TYR A 163 -2.39 9.82 -2.92
N PHE A 164 -2.04 8.56 -2.69
CA PHE A 164 -2.43 7.43 -3.54
C PHE A 164 -3.90 7.06 -3.41
N ALA A 165 -4.62 7.55 -2.39
CA ALA A 165 -6.07 7.46 -2.35
C ALA A 165 -6.76 8.12 -3.55
N LEU A 166 -6.13 9.11 -4.19
CA LEU A 166 -6.65 9.77 -5.40
C LEU A 166 -6.48 8.91 -6.67
N PHE A 167 -5.62 7.89 -6.62
CA PHE A 167 -5.21 7.10 -7.78
C PHE A 167 -5.53 5.61 -7.62
N GLN A 168 -6.52 5.28 -6.77
CA GLN A 168 -6.94 3.91 -6.54
C GLN A 168 -7.47 3.24 -7.82
N GLY A 169 -7.12 1.97 -7.99
CA GLY A 169 -7.54 1.14 -9.11
C GLY A 169 -6.37 0.79 -10.04
N SER A 170 -6.70 0.42 -11.27
CA SER A 170 -5.73 0.00 -12.27
C SER A 170 -4.91 1.18 -12.78
N LEU A 171 -3.59 0.99 -12.87
CA LEU A 171 -2.68 1.89 -13.56
C LEU A 171 -2.57 1.49 -15.03
N ASN A 172 -2.39 2.49 -15.90
CA ASN A 172 -2.05 2.24 -17.29
C ASN A 172 -0.59 1.80 -17.39
N ILE A 173 -0.32 0.80 -18.23
CA ILE A 173 1.03 0.29 -18.47
C ILE A 173 1.52 0.81 -19.83
N GLY A 174 2.40 1.79 -19.79
CA GLY A 174 3.05 2.39 -20.95
C GLY A 174 4.26 1.60 -21.42
N ALA A 175 4.81 2.01 -22.57
CA ALA A 175 5.88 1.29 -23.26
C ALA A 175 7.21 1.29 -22.49
N ASN A 176 7.45 2.28 -21.63
CA ASN A 176 8.68 2.39 -20.84
C ASN A 176 8.58 1.72 -19.47
N THR A 177 7.53 0.92 -19.24
CA THR A 177 7.37 0.16 -18.00
C THR A 177 8.44 -0.93 -17.89
N TYR A 178 9.07 -1.04 -16.72
CA TYR A 178 10.05 -2.07 -16.43
C TYR A 178 9.87 -2.66 -15.03
N PHE A 179 10.39 -3.86 -14.83
CA PHE A 179 10.52 -4.50 -13.52
C PHE A 179 11.76 -5.38 -13.53
N SER A 180 12.72 -5.04 -12.68
CA SER A 180 13.97 -5.78 -12.49
C SER A 180 14.15 -6.17 -11.03
N MET A 181 14.62 -7.40 -10.80
CA MET A 181 15.13 -7.86 -9.51
C MET A 181 16.63 -8.09 -9.62
N TYR A 182 17.37 -7.77 -8.57
CA TYR A 182 18.82 -7.94 -8.53
C TYR A 182 19.21 -8.89 -7.41
N SER A 183 20.04 -9.88 -7.71
CA SER A 183 20.56 -10.81 -6.71
C SER A 183 21.63 -10.17 -5.82
N VAL A 184 21.86 -10.77 -4.66
CA VAL A 184 23.12 -10.59 -3.92
C VAL A 184 24.24 -11.16 -4.78
N GLY A 185 25.01 -10.27 -5.41
CA GLY A 185 25.95 -10.62 -6.49
C GLY A 185 25.87 -9.66 -7.67
N GLY A 186 24.73 -8.98 -7.84
CA GLY A 186 24.53 -7.90 -8.81
C GLY A 186 23.94 -8.34 -10.16
N ASP A 187 23.59 -9.61 -10.32
CA ASP A 187 22.90 -10.07 -11.54
C ASP A 187 21.49 -9.47 -11.59
N SER A 188 21.09 -8.97 -12.77
CA SER A 188 19.77 -8.40 -13.03
C SER A 188 18.86 -9.41 -13.72
N TYR A 189 17.62 -9.49 -13.26
CA TYR A 189 16.59 -10.39 -13.79
C TYR A 189 15.34 -9.60 -14.08
N ASP A 190 14.96 -9.55 -15.35
CA ASP A 190 13.87 -8.70 -15.82
C ASP A 190 12.56 -9.47 -15.95
N PHE A 191 11.47 -8.84 -15.58
CA PHE A 191 10.12 -9.36 -15.67
C PHE A 191 9.26 -8.42 -16.50
N ARG A 192 8.37 -8.98 -17.31
CA ARG A 192 7.44 -8.18 -18.10
C ARG A 192 6.19 -7.88 -17.30
N VAL A 193 6.00 -6.61 -16.95
CA VAL A 193 4.78 -6.14 -16.29
C VAL A 193 3.59 -6.27 -17.24
N THR A 194 2.49 -6.84 -16.73
CA THR A 194 1.25 -7.05 -17.47
C THR A 194 0.10 -6.19 -16.94
N SER A 195 0.11 -5.86 -15.65
CA SER A 195 -0.78 -4.88 -15.05
C SER A 195 -0.21 -4.39 -13.73
N ALA A 196 -0.62 -3.19 -13.33
CA ALA A 196 -0.31 -2.62 -12.02
C ALA A 196 -1.56 -1.97 -11.45
N SER A 197 -1.68 -1.96 -10.12
CA SER A 197 -2.78 -1.27 -9.44
C SER A 197 -2.34 -0.70 -8.10
N VAL A 198 -3.09 0.30 -7.66
CA VAL A 198 -2.95 0.95 -6.36
C VAL A 198 -4.21 0.66 -5.57
N GLY A 199 -4.03 0.03 -4.41
CA GLY A 199 -5.06 -0.15 -3.40
C GLY A 199 -4.77 0.69 -2.18
N VAL A 200 -5.81 1.11 -1.48
CA VAL A 200 -5.69 1.67 -0.14
C VAL A 200 -6.31 0.68 0.83
N VAL A 201 -5.53 0.22 1.79
CA VAL A 201 -5.97 -0.74 2.81
C VAL A 201 -6.48 0.06 4.01
N PRO A 202 -7.79 -0.01 4.34
CA PRO A 202 -8.30 0.62 5.55
C PRO A 202 -7.65 0.00 6.78
N GLU A 203 -7.39 0.82 7.81
CA GLU A 203 -6.93 0.29 9.10
C GLU A 203 -7.86 -0.83 9.61
N PRO A 204 -7.34 -1.85 10.30
CA PRO A 204 -8.15 -2.88 10.96
C PRO A 204 -9.25 -2.28 11.86
N SER A 205 -9.01 -1.10 12.44
CA SER A 205 -9.96 -0.33 13.25
C SER A 205 -11.21 0.11 12.47
N ALA A 206 -11.05 0.49 11.20
CA ALA A 206 -12.15 0.84 10.31
C ALA A 206 -13.06 -0.36 10.05
N TRP A 207 -12.48 -1.56 9.85
CA TRP A 207 -13.23 -2.81 9.70
C TRP A 207 -14.02 -3.17 10.97
N ALA A 208 -13.45 -2.92 12.15
CA ALA A 208 -14.15 -3.12 13.41
C ALA A 208 -15.37 -2.18 13.53
N LEU A 209 -15.24 -0.90 13.16
CA LEU A 209 -16.35 0.06 13.18
C LEU A 209 -17.49 -0.33 12.22
N PHE A 210 -17.17 -0.82 11.01
CA PHE A 210 -18.19 -1.36 10.09
C PHE A 210 -18.87 -2.60 10.68
N GLY A 211 -18.11 -3.52 11.28
CA GLY A 211 -18.64 -4.71 11.95
C GLY A 211 -19.58 -4.37 13.12
N PHE A 212 -19.20 -3.42 13.98
CA PHE A 212 -20.02 -2.97 15.10
C PHE A 212 -21.23 -2.15 14.67
N GLY A 213 -21.12 -1.36 13.60
CA GLY A 213 -22.25 -0.58 13.05
C GLY A 213 -23.38 -1.47 12.52
N VAL A 214 -23.04 -2.57 11.82
CA VAL A 214 -24.02 -3.54 11.32
C VAL A 214 -24.68 -4.30 12.48
N LEU A 215 -23.90 -4.73 13.48
CA LEU A 215 -24.43 -5.40 14.68
C LEU A 215 -25.34 -4.48 15.50
N GLY A 216 -25.01 -3.20 15.64
CA GLY A 216 -25.84 -2.20 16.32
C GLY A 216 -27.18 -1.97 15.63
N LEU A 217 -27.19 -1.88 14.29
CA LEU A 217 -28.43 -1.74 13.50
C LEU A 217 -29.31 -2.99 13.56
N MET A 218 -28.71 -4.18 13.56
CA MET A 218 -29.45 -5.45 13.72
C MET A 218 -30.02 -5.61 15.14
N GLY A 219 -29.23 -5.28 16.17
CA GLY A 219 -29.68 -5.26 17.56
C GLY A 219 -30.85 -4.30 17.78
N TRP A 220 -30.79 -3.10 17.22
CA TRP A 220 -31.87 -2.10 17.32
C TRP A 220 -33.18 -2.57 16.65
N ARG A 221 -33.09 -3.22 15.48
CA ARG A 221 -34.26 -3.79 14.79
C ARG A 221 -34.92 -4.92 15.59
N SER A 222 -34.13 -5.74 16.28
CA SER A 222 -34.65 -6.82 17.13
C SER A 222 -35.39 -6.30 18.37
N LEU A 223 -34.91 -5.20 18.97
CA LEU A 223 -35.52 -4.57 20.13
C LEU A 223 -36.84 -3.87 19.80
N ARG A 224 -36.96 -3.21 18.64
CA ARG A 224 -38.23 -2.61 18.19
C ARG A 224 -39.33 -3.63 17.85
N ARG A 225 -38.97 -4.83 17.37
CA ARG A 225 -39.97 -5.88 17.10
C ARG A 225 -40.58 -6.45 18.38
N ARG A 226 -39.79 -6.56 19.46
CA ARG A 226 -40.29 -7.07 20.76
C ARG A 226 -41.26 -6.11 21.45
N SER A 227 -41.15 -4.80 21.23
CA SER A 227 -42.05 -3.81 21.83
C SER A 227 -43.41 -3.67 21.13
N LEU A 228 -43.62 -4.34 19.99
CA LEU A 228 -44.87 -4.29 19.22
C LEU A 228 -45.77 -5.52 19.42
N ILE A 229 -45.29 -6.56 20.12
CA ILE A 229 -46.04 -7.81 20.36
C ILE A 229 -46.73 -7.81 21.74
N SER A 230 -46.49 -6.80 22.58
CA SER A 230 -47.11 -6.69 23.93
C SER A 230 -48.24 -5.65 24.00
N ARG A 231 -49.08 -5.55 22.98
CA ARG A 231 -50.35 -4.81 23.05
C ARG A 231 -51.51 -5.73 22.73
#